data_AF-A0A521SQB8-F1
#
_entry.id   AF-A0A521SQB8-F1
#
_cell.length_a   1.000
_cell.length_b   1.000
_cell.length_c   1.000
_cell.angle_alpha   90.00
_cell.angle_beta   90.00
_cell.angle_gamma   90.00
#
_symmetry.space_group_name_H-M   'P 1'
#
loop_
_entity.id
_entity.type
_entity.pdbx_description
1 polymer ?
#
loop_
_entity_poly.entity_id
_entity_poly.type
_entity_poly.pdbx_seq_one_letter_code
_entity_poly.pdbx_strand_id
1 'polypeptide(L)'
;MLLTGSAELWPKVFEHAWLASCLDQARTEDPALAGFNGRAHERFVEEFRRLDRERAKLSADRVRRTHAERVIQVMNTHSGQDALVRREAEKKSRHLPLRKLISQAPDVLTTLCPCWMASPLSVSQLLDADRRYFDIVIFDEASQVFPEDAVPALLRASQAVVAGDERQLPPTFF
;
A
#
# COMPACT_ATOMS: atom_id res chain seq x y z
N MET A 1 55.40 -38.73 22.02
CA MET A 1 55.16 -38.08 20.72
C MET A 1 54.28 -36.89 21.00
N LEU A 2 54.92 -35.73 21.05
CA LEU A 2 54.43 -34.50 21.68
C LEU A 2 53.24 -33.91 20.93
N LEU A 3 52.20 -33.52 21.67
CA LEU A 3 51.09 -32.69 21.23
C LEU A 3 51.59 -31.26 20.94
N THR A 4 52.42 -31.07 19.92
CA THR A 4 52.85 -29.75 19.41
C THR A 4 51.78 -29.12 18.52
N GLY A 5 50.53 -29.07 19.02
CA GLY A 5 49.39 -28.43 18.34
C GLY A 5 48.60 -27.45 19.21
N SER A 6 49.09 -27.11 20.41
CA SER A 6 48.25 -26.49 21.46
C SER A 6 48.59 -25.03 21.79
N ALA A 7 49.82 -24.57 21.53
CA ALA A 7 50.25 -23.23 21.98
C ALA A 7 49.48 -22.08 21.30
N GLU A 8 49.21 -22.23 20.00
CA GLU A 8 48.52 -21.24 19.17
C GLU A 8 47.01 -21.16 19.46
N LEU A 9 46.45 -22.17 20.15
CA LEU A 9 45.05 -22.23 20.54
C LEU A 9 44.78 -21.50 21.86
N TRP A 10 45.80 -21.28 22.71
CA TRP A 10 45.63 -20.63 24.01
C TRP A 10 44.96 -19.26 23.94
N PRO A 11 45.31 -18.35 23.01
CA PRO A 11 44.63 -17.07 22.90
C PRO A 11 43.13 -17.22 22.61
N LYS A 12 42.76 -18.14 21.71
CA LYS A 12 41.35 -18.40 21.35
C LYS A 12 40.57 -19.04 22.49
N VAL A 13 41.19 -19.97 23.22
CA VAL A 13 40.58 -20.61 24.39
C VAL A 13 40.39 -19.61 25.53
N PHE A 14 41.39 -18.76 25.79
CA PHE A 14 41.29 -17.69 26.78
C PHE A 14 40.21 -16.67 26.41
N GLU A 15 40.18 -16.21 25.16
CA GLU A 15 39.15 -15.29 24.66
C GLU A 15 37.76 -15.89 24.79
N HIS A 16 37.56 -17.15 24.40
CA HIS A 16 36.29 -17.86 24.57
C HIS A 16 35.88 -17.93 26.05
N ALA A 17 36.79 -18.32 26.94
CA ALA A 17 36.51 -18.44 28.37
C ALA A 17 36.16 -17.07 29.00
N TRP A 18 36.87 -16.01 28.62
CA TRP A 18 36.59 -14.65 29.04
C TRP A 18 35.21 -14.18 28.57
N LEU A 19 34.91 -14.33 27.27
CA LEU A 19 33.62 -13.95 26.70
C LEU A 19 32.45 -14.75 27.29
N ALA A 20 32.64 -16.05 27.52
CA ALA A 20 31.64 -16.89 28.19
C ALA A 20 31.36 -16.41 29.62
N SER A 21 32.40 -16.07 30.38
CA SER A 21 32.24 -15.51 31.73
C SER A 21 31.49 -14.17 31.72
N CYS A 22 31.79 -13.28 30.76
CA CYS A 22 31.06 -12.03 30.60
C CYS A 22 29.58 -12.27 30.25
N LEU A 23 29.28 -13.25 29.39
CA LEU A 23 27.90 -13.61 29.03
C LEU A 23 27.12 -14.19 30.22
N ASP A 24 27.75 -15.04 31.02
CA ASP A 24 27.12 -15.63 32.22
C ASP A 24 26.83 -14.55 33.27
N GLN A 25 27.75 -13.59 33.46
CA GLN A 25 27.51 -12.43 34.31
C GLN A 25 26.33 -11.59 33.78
N ALA A 26 26.31 -11.26 32.50
CA ALA A 26 25.22 -10.50 31.89
C ALA A 26 23.85 -11.19 32.02
N ARG A 27 23.81 -12.52 31.89
CA ARG A 27 22.58 -13.31 32.11
C ARG A 27 22.13 -13.33 33.57
N THR A 28 23.06 -13.23 34.51
CA THR A 28 22.73 -13.17 35.94
C THR A 28 22.16 -11.81 36.31
N GLU A 29 22.68 -10.74 35.71
CA GLU A 29 22.26 -9.35 35.96
C GLU A 29 20.95 -8.99 35.21
N ASP A 30 20.67 -9.61 34.06
CA ASP A 30 19.47 -9.37 33.25
C ASP A 30 18.66 -10.66 32.98
N PRO A 31 17.51 -10.85 33.66
CA PRO A 31 16.60 -11.98 33.42
C PRO A 31 16.10 -12.12 31.98
N ALA A 32 16.01 -11.03 31.21
CA ALA A 32 15.59 -11.07 29.81
C ALA A 32 16.64 -11.78 28.94
N LEU A 33 17.93 -11.59 29.23
CA LEU A 33 19.03 -12.29 28.56
C LEU A 33 19.15 -13.76 29.00
N ALA A 34 18.79 -14.07 30.24
CA ALA A 34 18.78 -15.46 30.74
C ALA A 34 17.76 -16.33 30.01
N GLY A 35 16.57 -15.79 29.71
CA GLY A 35 15.50 -16.49 29.00
C GLY A 35 15.60 -16.43 27.48
N PHE A 36 16.50 -15.61 26.92
CA PHE A 36 16.57 -15.39 25.48
C PHE A 36 17.20 -16.56 24.75
N ASN A 37 16.41 -17.20 23.88
CA ASN A 37 16.87 -18.23 22.97
C ASN A 37 16.86 -17.70 21.54
N GLY A 38 18.03 -17.26 21.05
CA GLY A 38 18.19 -16.68 19.71
C GLY A 38 17.62 -17.58 18.61
N ARG A 39 17.87 -18.90 18.65
CA ARG A 39 17.33 -19.85 17.67
C ARG A 39 15.80 -19.98 17.71
N ALA A 40 15.20 -19.87 18.88
CA ALA A 40 13.73 -19.85 19.00
C ALA A 40 13.16 -18.54 18.46
N HIS A 41 13.80 -17.41 18.81
CA HIS A 41 13.41 -16.09 18.32
C HIS A 41 13.51 -15.97 16.80
N GLU A 42 14.63 -16.40 16.20
CA GLU A 42 14.83 -16.44 14.76
C GLU A 42 13.75 -17.27 14.05
N ARG A 43 13.40 -18.45 14.59
CA ARG A 43 12.30 -19.27 14.06
C ARG A 43 10.96 -18.54 14.07
N PHE A 44 10.62 -17.84 15.14
CA PHE A 44 9.39 -17.06 15.21
C PHE A 44 9.38 -15.90 14.20
N VAL A 45 10.51 -15.21 14.04
CA VAL A 45 10.64 -14.12 13.05
C VAL A 45 10.46 -14.65 11.63
N GLU A 46 11.08 -15.79 11.31
CA GLU A 46 10.93 -16.44 10.00
C GLU A 46 9.50 -16.91 9.74
N GLU A 47 8.87 -17.54 10.73
CA GLU A 47 7.49 -17.99 10.64
C GLU A 47 6.52 -16.81 10.45
N PHE A 48 6.67 -15.74 11.24
CA PHE A 48 5.89 -14.52 11.09
C PHE A 48 6.04 -13.94 9.68
N ARG A 49 7.27 -13.78 9.19
CA ARG A 49 7.54 -13.26 7.83
C ARG A 49 6.89 -14.13 6.75
N ARG A 50 6.90 -15.46 6.92
CA ARG A 50 6.27 -16.40 5.99
C ARG A 50 4.74 -16.23 6.00
N LEU A 51 4.13 -16.24 7.19
CA LEU A 51 2.69 -16.12 7.37
C LEU A 51 2.17 -14.74 6.93
N ASP A 52 2.92 -13.67 7.16
CA ASP A 52 2.54 -12.32 6.74
C ASP A 52 2.47 -12.19 5.21
N ARG A 53 3.46 -12.75 4.49
CA ARG A 53 3.44 -12.82 3.02
C ARG A 53 2.28 -13.66 2.50
N GLU A 54 2.01 -14.80 3.15
CA GLU A 54 0.90 -15.68 2.80
C GLU A 54 -0.45 -14.96 3.00
N ARG A 55 -0.61 -14.27 4.12
CA ARG A 55 -1.78 -13.44 4.43
C ARG A 55 -1.96 -12.32 3.41
N ALA A 56 -0.89 -11.62 3.03
CA ALA A 56 -0.96 -10.55 2.03
C ALA A 56 -1.49 -11.07 0.69
N LYS A 57 -1.03 -12.25 0.25
CA LYS A 57 -1.51 -12.92 -0.96
C LYS A 57 -3.00 -13.27 -0.85
N LEU A 58 -3.41 -13.95 0.22
CA LEU A 58 -4.81 -14.33 0.44
C LEU A 58 -5.74 -13.11 0.53
N SER A 59 -5.27 -12.02 1.13
CA SER A 59 -6.02 -10.76 1.24
C SER A 59 -6.23 -10.13 -0.13
N ALA A 60 -5.23 -10.15 -1.01
CA ALA A 60 -5.36 -9.67 -2.38
C ALA A 60 -6.40 -10.48 -3.16
N ASP A 61 -6.39 -11.81 -3.03
CA ASP A 61 -7.36 -12.68 -3.70
C ASP A 61 -8.79 -12.44 -3.19
N ARG A 62 -8.95 -12.20 -1.88
CA ARG A 62 -10.25 -11.81 -1.30
C ARG A 62 -10.75 -10.48 -1.87
N VAL A 63 -9.90 -9.45 -1.92
CA VAL A 63 -10.27 -8.14 -2.48
C VAL A 63 -10.68 -8.26 -3.94
N ARG A 64 -9.91 -9.00 -4.75
CA ARG A 64 -10.23 -9.26 -6.17
C ARG A 64 -11.58 -9.93 -6.34
N ARG A 65 -11.88 -10.94 -5.53
CA ARG A 65 -13.17 -11.63 -5.56
C ARG A 65 -14.32 -10.67 -5.23
N THR A 66 -14.23 -9.95 -4.11
CA THR A 66 -15.27 -9.00 -3.69
C THR A 66 -15.47 -7.90 -4.74
N HIS A 67 -14.39 -7.41 -5.33
CA HIS A 67 -14.45 -6.44 -6.42
C HIS A 67 -15.15 -7.02 -7.66
N ALA A 68 -14.80 -8.23 -8.10
CA ALA A 68 -15.44 -8.88 -9.25
C ALA A 68 -16.94 -9.13 -9.03
N GLU A 69 -17.33 -9.60 -7.84
CA GLU A 69 -18.74 -9.78 -7.45
C GLU A 69 -19.51 -8.44 -7.52
N ARG A 70 -18.91 -7.36 -6.99
CA ARG A 70 -19.49 -6.00 -7.05
C ARG A 70 -19.61 -5.47 -8.48
N VAL A 71 -18.58 -5.67 -9.31
CA VAL A 71 -18.57 -5.28 -10.73
C VAL A 71 -19.74 -5.95 -11.46
N ILE A 72 -19.89 -7.27 -11.34
CA ILE A 72 -20.97 -8.02 -11.98
C ILE A 72 -22.34 -7.50 -11.52
N GLN A 73 -22.51 -7.28 -10.21
CA GLN A 73 -23.75 -6.74 -9.66
C GLN A 73 -24.09 -5.36 -10.24
N VAL A 74 -23.12 -4.45 -10.30
CA VAL A 74 -23.32 -3.08 -10.81
C VAL A 74 -23.60 -3.09 -12.31
N MET A 75 -22.90 -3.91 -13.09
CA MET A 75 -23.13 -4.07 -14.53
C MET A 75 -24.55 -4.59 -14.82
N ASN A 76 -25.02 -5.56 -14.03
CA ASN A 76 -26.39 -6.08 -14.16
C ASN A 76 -27.44 -5.04 -13.76
N THR A 77 -27.17 -4.27 -12.69
CA THR A 77 -28.09 -3.21 -12.20
C THR A 77 -28.16 -2.02 -13.18
N HIS A 78 -27.04 -1.67 -13.81
CA HIS A 78 -26.90 -0.55 -14.74
C HIS A 78 -26.61 -1.06 -16.16
N SER A 79 -27.45 -1.97 -16.67
CA SER A 79 -27.23 -2.65 -17.96
C SER A 79 -27.06 -1.69 -19.14
N GLY A 80 -27.70 -0.53 -19.13
CA GLY A 80 -27.50 0.52 -20.14
C GLY A 80 -26.10 1.14 -20.11
N GLN A 81 -25.54 1.37 -18.92
CA GLN A 81 -24.16 1.84 -18.77
C GLN A 81 -23.16 0.75 -19.17
N ASP A 82 -23.41 -0.51 -18.78
CA ASP A 82 -22.58 -1.65 -19.19
C ASP A 82 -22.52 -1.79 -20.73
N ALA A 83 -23.69 -1.79 -21.38
CA ALA A 83 -23.76 -1.88 -22.83
C ALA A 83 -23.00 -0.74 -23.53
N LEU A 84 -23.09 0.49 -22.99
CA LEU A 84 -22.33 1.63 -23.50
C LEU A 84 -20.81 1.39 -23.36
N VAL A 85 -20.34 1.01 -22.18
CA VAL A 85 -18.91 0.80 -21.90
C VAL A 85 -18.36 -0.33 -22.77
N ARG A 86 -19.06 -1.47 -22.89
CA ARG A 86 -18.65 -2.58 -23.76
C ARG A 86 -18.54 -2.15 -25.22
N ARG A 87 -19.56 -1.45 -25.72
CA ARG A 87 -19.57 -0.95 -27.10
C ARG A 87 -18.39 0.00 -27.35
N GLU A 88 -18.08 0.90 -26.41
CA GLU A 88 -16.90 1.78 -26.56
C GLU A 88 -15.59 1.00 -26.48
N ALA A 89 -15.49 -0.04 -25.64
CA ALA A 89 -14.30 -0.88 -25.54
C ALA A 89 -14.02 -1.71 -26.81
N GLU A 90 -15.06 -2.11 -27.53
CA GLU A 90 -14.95 -2.88 -28.79
C GLU A 90 -14.55 -2.02 -30.00
N LYS A 91 -14.63 -0.70 -29.89
CA LYS A 91 -14.25 0.21 -30.99
C LYS A 91 -12.74 0.26 -31.19
N LYS A 92 -12.33 0.26 -32.47
CA LYS A 92 -10.94 0.51 -32.88
C LYS A 92 -10.61 2.00 -33.02
N SER A 93 -11.60 2.85 -33.24
CA SER A 93 -11.44 4.30 -33.40
C SER A 93 -12.78 5.03 -33.16
N ARG A 94 -12.74 6.37 -33.09
CA ARG A 94 -13.92 7.24 -32.88
C ARG A 94 -14.67 6.92 -31.58
N HIS A 95 -13.89 6.72 -30.51
CA HIS A 95 -14.40 6.61 -29.15
C HIS A 95 -15.11 7.89 -28.73
N LEU A 96 -16.08 7.76 -27.83
CA LEU A 96 -16.65 8.92 -27.15
C LEU A 96 -15.57 9.69 -26.38
N PRO A 97 -15.63 11.03 -26.36
CA PRO A 97 -14.79 11.82 -25.46
C PRO A 97 -14.95 11.33 -24.02
N LEU A 98 -13.84 11.17 -23.29
CA LEU A 98 -13.83 10.55 -21.97
C LEU A 98 -14.83 11.19 -20.99
N ARG A 99 -14.93 12.53 -20.99
CA ARG A 99 -15.92 13.26 -20.18
C ARG A 99 -17.36 12.80 -20.46
N LYS A 100 -17.73 12.61 -21.73
CA LYS A 100 -19.08 12.13 -22.11
C LYS A 100 -19.29 10.68 -21.71
N LEU A 101 -18.26 9.85 -21.81
CA LEU A 101 -18.36 8.45 -21.40
C LEU A 101 -18.55 8.34 -19.88
N ILE A 102 -17.78 9.10 -19.10
CA ILE A 102 -17.90 9.13 -17.64
C ILE A 102 -19.28 9.65 -17.21
N SER A 103 -19.78 10.72 -17.83
CA SER A 103 -21.10 11.24 -17.45
C SER A 103 -22.26 10.31 -17.82
N GLN A 104 -22.11 9.49 -18.87
CA GLN A 104 -23.14 8.53 -19.29
C GLN A 104 -23.05 7.16 -18.61
N ALA A 105 -21.86 6.76 -18.14
CA ALA A 105 -21.64 5.48 -17.47
C ALA A 105 -20.85 5.59 -16.14
N PRO A 106 -21.24 6.51 -15.22
CA PRO A 106 -20.44 6.79 -14.04
C PRO A 106 -20.36 5.61 -13.06
N ASP A 107 -21.46 4.89 -12.85
CA ASP A 107 -21.54 3.79 -11.87
C ASP A 107 -20.72 2.58 -12.31
N VAL A 108 -20.84 2.21 -13.59
CA VAL A 108 -20.08 1.09 -14.16
C VAL A 108 -18.60 1.43 -14.23
N LEU A 109 -18.22 2.63 -14.70
CA LEU A 109 -16.81 3.00 -14.82
C LEU A 109 -16.10 3.13 -13.47
N THR A 110 -16.72 3.80 -12.50
CA THR A 110 -16.14 3.91 -11.14
C THR A 110 -16.12 2.58 -10.42
N THR A 111 -17.03 1.64 -10.74
CA THR A 111 -16.96 0.29 -10.16
C THR A 111 -15.90 -0.57 -10.84
N LEU A 112 -15.75 -0.50 -12.16
CA LEU A 112 -14.71 -1.24 -12.92
C LEU A 112 -13.30 -0.74 -12.57
N CYS A 113 -13.13 0.57 -12.50
CA CYS A 113 -11.90 1.23 -12.13
C CYS A 113 -12.17 2.01 -10.83
N PRO A 114 -12.03 1.40 -9.64
CA PRO A 114 -12.39 2.05 -8.38
C PRO A 114 -11.36 3.06 -7.87
N CYS A 115 -10.11 2.96 -8.34
CA CYS A 115 -9.02 3.84 -7.95
C CYS A 115 -8.59 4.68 -9.14
N TRP A 116 -8.72 6.00 -9.03
CA TRP A 116 -8.35 6.95 -10.10
C TRP A 116 -7.16 7.79 -9.65
N MET A 117 -6.24 8.04 -10.57
CA MET A 117 -5.12 8.96 -10.39
C MET A 117 -5.24 10.06 -11.43
N ALA A 118 -5.40 11.30 -10.97
CA ALA A 118 -5.65 12.44 -11.84
C ALA A 118 -5.12 13.71 -11.18
N SER A 119 -4.68 14.67 -12.00
CA SER A 119 -4.38 16.02 -11.50
C SER A 119 -5.68 16.74 -11.13
N PRO A 120 -5.62 17.76 -10.26
CA PRO A 120 -6.72 18.67 -9.98
C PRO A 120 -7.49 19.17 -11.21
N LEU A 121 -6.76 19.53 -12.26
CA LEU A 121 -7.33 20.00 -13.52
C LEU A 121 -8.11 18.90 -14.23
N SER A 122 -7.55 17.69 -14.32
CA SER A 122 -8.22 16.55 -14.95
C SER A 122 -9.50 16.17 -14.22
N VAL A 123 -9.51 16.22 -12.89
CA VAL A 123 -10.73 16.01 -12.09
C VAL A 123 -11.83 16.98 -12.49
N SER A 124 -11.48 18.27 -12.61
CA SER A 124 -12.42 19.32 -12.99
C SER A 124 -12.98 19.16 -14.40
N GLN A 125 -12.17 18.66 -15.33
CA GLN A 125 -12.54 18.49 -16.73
C GLN A 125 -13.36 17.22 -16.99
N LEU A 126 -13.11 16.14 -16.24
CA LEU A 126 -13.65 14.82 -16.54
C LEU A 126 -14.89 14.47 -15.71
N LEU A 127 -14.95 14.94 -14.47
CA LEU A 127 -16.02 14.61 -13.54
C LEU A 127 -16.98 15.78 -13.40
N ASP A 128 -18.28 15.51 -13.41
CA ASP A 128 -19.27 16.55 -13.14
C ASP A 128 -19.26 16.93 -11.65
N ALA A 129 -19.83 18.08 -11.30
CA ALA A 129 -19.77 18.63 -9.93
C ALA A 129 -21.04 18.34 -9.10
N ASP A 130 -22.06 17.76 -9.73
CA ASP A 130 -23.39 17.49 -9.16
C ASP A 130 -23.45 16.15 -8.41
N ARG A 131 -22.36 15.38 -8.41
CA ARG A 131 -22.29 14.04 -7.83
C ARG A 131 -20.98 13.81 -7.08
N ARG A 132 -21.08 13.03 -6.01
CA ARG A 132 -19.92 12.35 -5.39
C ARG A 132 -19.66 11.03 -6.12
N TYR A 133 -18.45 10.88 -6.64
CA TYR A 133 -18.01 9.71 -7.40
C TYR A 133 -17.27 8.71 -6.52
N PHE A 134 -16.56 9.20 -5.50
CA PHE A 134 -15.68 8.38 -4.67
C PHE A 134 -16.04 8.47 -3.19
N ASP A 135 -15.69 7.42 -2.47
CA ASP A 135 -15.79 7.43 -1.02
C ASP A 135 -14.66 8.26 -0.40
N ILE A 136 -13.45 8.17 -0.98
CA ILE A 136 -12.22 8.78 -0.47
C ILE A 136 -11.46 9.47 -1.61
N VAL A 137 -10.93 10.66 -1.32
CA VAL A 137 -9.84 11.31 -2.09
C VAL A 137 -8.57 11.33 -1.26
N ILE A 138 -7.43 11.07 -1.90
CA ILE A 138 -6.10 11.10 -1.27
C ILE A 138 -5.25 12.14 -1.98
N PHE A 139 -4.70 13.08 -1.22
CA PHE A 139 -3.66 13.99 -1.68
C PHE A 139 -2.33 13.48 -1.15
N ASP A 140 -1.51 12.95 -2.04
CA ASP A 140 -0.10 12.67 -1.78
C ASP A 140 0.72 13.91 -2.14
N GLU A 141 1.75 14.21 -1.35
CA GLU A 141 2.50 15.48 -1.41
C GLU A 141 1.59 16.72 -1.39
N ALA A 142 0.61 16.75 -0.49
CA ALA A 142 -0.38 17.82 -0.40
C ALA A 142 0.21 19.23 -0.20
N SER A 143 1.46 19.32 0.28
CA SER A 143 2.20 20.59 0.36
C SER A 143 2.44 21.24 -1.01
N GLN A 144 2.31 20.50 -2.12
CA GLN A 144 2.45 20.99 -3.49
C GLN A 144 1.12 21.29 -4.19
N VAL A 145 -0.03 21.11 -3.53
CA VAL A 145 -1.35 21.36 -4.11
C VAL A 145 -1.94 22.63 -3.51
N PHE A 146 -2.25 23.62 -4.35
CA PHE A 146 -2.96 24.81 -3.89
C PHE A 146 -4.37 24.44 -3.37
N PRO A 147 -4.84 25.02 -2.25
CA PRO A 147 -6.16 24.71 -1.71
C PRO A 147 -7.29 24.86 -2.72
N GLU A 148 -7.24 25.88 -3.58
CA GLU A 148 -8.18 26.12 -4.67
C GLU A 148 -8.22 25.00 -5.71
N ASP A 149 -7.07 24.38 -6.00
CA ASP A 149 -6.97 23.24 -6.91
C ASP A 149 -7.49 21.95 -6.27
N ALA A 150 -7.40 21.83 -4.95
CA ALA A 150 -7.93 20.66 -4.23
C ALA A 150 -9.46 20.62 -4.20
N VAL A 151 -10.14 21.78 -4.23
CA VAL A 151 -11.61 21.89 -4.10
C VAL A 151 -12.37 20.98 -5.08
N PRO A 152 -12.06 20.96 -6.39
CA PRO A 152 -12.68 20.03 -7.33
C PRO A 152 -12.67 18.57 -6.88
N ALA A 153 -11.54 18.06 -6.40
CA ALA A 153 -11.43 16.67 -5.97
C ALA A 153 -12.15 16.43 -4.64
N LEU A 154 -12.06 17.38 -3.70
CA LEU A 154 -12.77 17.33 -2.42
C LEU A 154 -14.29 17.24 -2.59
N LEU A 155 -14.88 18.00 -3.52
CA LEU A 155 -16.33 18.01 -3.76
C LEU A 155 -16.87 16.67 -4.29
N ARG A 156 -16.01 15.86 -4.92
CA ARG A 156 -16.37 14.60 -5.60
C ARG A 156 -16.13 13.36 -4.73
N ALA A 157 -15.63 13.55 -3.51
CA ALA A 157 -15.40 12.49 -2.54
C ALA A 157 -16.18 12.70 -1.24
N SER A 158 -16.38 11.63 -0.48
CA SER A 158 -17.05 11.73 0.83
C SER A 158 -16.10 12.06 1.97
N GLN A 159 -14.86 11.60 1.88
CA GLN A 159 -13.80 11.81 2.85
C GLN A 159 -12.50 12.18 2.13
N ALA A 160 -11.62 12.89 2.83
CA ALA A 160 -10.30 13.27 2.32
C ALA A 160 -9.20 12.75 3.25
N VAL A 161 -8.13 12.26 2.65
CA VAL A 161 -6.87 11.95 3.32
C VAL A 161 -5.82 12.87 2.73
N VAL A 162 -5.12 13.60 3.59
CA VAL A 162 -4.11 14.58 3.18
C VAL A 162 -2.79 14.15 3.80
N ALA A 163 -1.82 13.81 2.96
CA ALA A 163 -0.47 13.45 3.37
C ALA A 163 0.50 14.44 2.73
N GLY A 164 1.39 15.02 3.52
CA GLY A 164 2.39 15.97 3.06
C GLY A 164 3.44 16.21 4.13
N ASP A 165 4.55 16.83 3.72
CA ASP A 165 5.61 17.25 4.62
C ASP A 165 5.62 18.78 4.72
N GLU A 166 5.35 19.30 5.92
CA GLU A 166 5.35 20.74 6.20
C GLU A 166 6.72 21.40 5.97
N ARG A 167 7.80 20.61 5.85
CA ARG A 167 9.16 21.09 5.60
C ARG A 167 9.55 21.12 4.12
N GLN A 168 8.71 20.62 3.22
CA GLN A 168 8.96 20.71 1.78
C GLN A 168 8.54 22.07 1.20
N LEU A 169 9.00 22.37 -0.02
CA LEU A 169 8.71 23.63 -0.68
C LEU A 169 7.20 23.80 -0.89
N PRO A 170 6.63 25.00 -0.61
CA PRO A 170 5.24 25.30 -0.90
C PRO A 170 5.00 25.31 -2.43
N PRO A 171 3.74 25.23 -2.88
CA PRO A 171 3.43 25.17 -4.30
C PRO A 171 3.93 26.44 -5.00
N THR A 172 4.62 26.30 -6.14
CA THR A 172 5.11 27.44 -6.92
C THR A 172 4.07 27.88 -7.95
N PHE A 173 3.79 29.18 -8.01
CA PHE A 173 2.98 29.78 -9.07
C PHE A 173 3.79 29.74 -10.38
N PHE A 174 3.35 28.96 -11.36
CA PHE A 174 3.85 29.00 -12.74
C PHE A 174 2.76 29.51 -13.68
#